data_AF-A0A958QWE6-F1
#
_entry.id   AF-A0A958QWE6-F1
#
_cell.length_a   1.000
_cell.length_b   1.000
_cell.length_c   1.000
_cell.angle_alpha   90.00
_cell.angle_beta   90.00
_cell.angle_gamma   90.00
#
_symmetry.space_group_name_H-M   'P 1'
#
loop_
_entity.id
_entity.type
_entity.pdbx_description
1 polymer ?
#
loop_
_entity_poly.entity_id
_entity_poly.type
_entity_poly.pdbx_seq_one_letter_code
_entity_poly.pdbx_strand_id
1 'polypeptide(L)' 'MRIISGELGGRRISVPEAPHRRPTTDRVREALFSVLQSQGALSAKQV' A
#
# COMPACT_ATOMS: atom_id res chain seq x y z
N MET A 1 -4.03 1.31 -9.67
CA MET A 1 -3.63 1.01 -8.27
C MET A 1 -4.08 2.18 -7.38
N ARG A 2 -4.22 2.01 -6.05
CA ARG A 2 -4.53 3.12 -5.13
C ARG A 2 -3.69 3.07 -3.85
N ILE A 3 -3.50 4.21 -3.21
CA ILE A 3 -2.96 4.30 -1.85
C ILE A 3 -4.05 3.85 -0.87
N ILE A 4 -3.72 2.97 0.07
CA ILE A 4 -4.73 2.30 0.93
C ILE A 4 -4.97 3.07 2.24
N SER A 5 -3.93 3.66 2.84
CA SER A 5 -3.98 4.34 4.14
C SER A 5 -2.96 5.47 4.27
N GLY A 6 -2.96 6.16 5.42
CA GLY A 6 -2.10 7.31 5.69
C GLY A 6 -2.63 8.61 5.08
N GLU A 7 -1.81 9.65 5.12
CA GLU A 7 -2.16 11.02 4.68
C GLU A 7 -2.69 11.09 3.24
N LEU A 8 -2.23 10.18 2.37
CA LEU A 8 -2.60 10.12 0.95
C LEU A 8 -3.60 8.98 0.63
N GLY A 9 -4.22 8.40 1.65
CA GLY A 9 -5.18 7.30 1.52
C GLY A 9 -6.28 7.61 0.49
N GLY A 10 -6.64 6.61 -0.32
CA GLY A 10 -7.68 6.73 -1.35
C GLY A 10 -7.20 7.33 -2.68
N ARG A 11 -6.00 7.92 -2.76
CA ARG A 11 -5.48 8.47 -4.02
C ARG A 11 -5.22 7.38 -5.04
N ARG A 12 -5.73 7.55 -6.26
CA ARG A 12 -5.47 6.66 -7.39
C ARG A 12 -4.10 6.94 -8.01
N ILE A 13 -3.42 5.88 -8.41
CA ILE A 13 -2.13 5.91 -9.10
C ILE A 13 -2.33 5.29 -10.49
N SER A 14 -2.00 6.05 -11.52
CA SER A 14 -1.93 5.55 -12.89
C SER A 14 -0.74 4.61 -12.99
N VAL A 15 -0.99 3.41 -13.50
CA VAL A 15 0.05 2.40 -13.71
C VAL A 15 -0.04 1.99 -15.17
N PRO A 16 1.08 1.94 -15.90
CA PRO A 16 1.07 1.48 -17.29
C PRO A 16 0.51 0.07 -17.37
N GLU A 17 -0.38 -0.19 -18.33
CA GLU A 17 -0.78 -1.55 -18.64
C GLU A 17 0.42 -2.30 -19.23
N ALA A 18 0.73 -3.46 -18.67
CA ALA A 18 1.78 -4.32 -19.19
C ALA A 18 1.35 -5.79 -19.07
N PRO A 19 1.45 -6.57 -20.17
CA PRO A 19 1.19 -8.00 -20.11
C PRO A 19 2.17 -8.69 -19.15
N HIS A 20 1.71 -9.75 -18.49
CA HIS A 20 2.47 -10.59 -17.54
C HIS A 20 2.90 -9.92 -16.22
N ARG A 21 2.60 -8.64 -15.97
CA ARG A 21 2.84 -8.05 -14.65
C ARG A 21 1.84 -8.63 -13.65
N ARG A 22 2.33 -9.22 -12.55
CA ARG A 22 1.47 -9.65 -11.44
C ARG A 22 1.16 -8.43 -10.55
N PRO A 23 -0.09 -7.93 -10.53
CA PRO A 23 -0.45 -6.83 -9.64
C PRO A 23 -0.42 -7.33 -8.18
N THR A 24 0.14 -6.53 -7.29
CA THR A 24 0.01 -6.77 -5.86
C THR A 24 -1.40 -6.40 -5.42
N THR A 25 -2.10 -7.32 -4.77
CA THR A 25 -3.48 -7.06 -4.30
C THR A 25 -3.50 -6.07 -3.15
N ASP A 26 -4.63 -5.40 -2.95
CA ASP A 26 -4.84 -4.51 -1.80
C ASP A 26 -4.56 -5.26 -0.48
N ARG A 27 -5.05 -6.50 -0.36
CA ARG A 27 -4.86 -7.34 0.83
C ARG A 27 -3.39 -7.68 1.13
N VAL A 28 -2.58 -7.96 0.10
CA VAL A 28 -1.14 -8.22 0.31
C VAL A 28 -0.43 -6.96 0.80
N ARG A 29 -0.82 -5.79 0.28
CA ARG A 29 -0.27 -4.52 0.73
C ARG A 29 -0.68 -4.22 2.17
N GLU A 30 -1.94 -4.38 2.53
CA GLU A 30 -2.44 -4.24 3.91
C GLU A 30 -1.70 -5.16 4.89
N ALA A 31 -1.55 -6.44 4.54
CA ALA A 31 -0.86 -7.41 5.38
C ALA A 31 0.61 -7.02 5.62
N LEU A 32 1.31 -6.58 4.57
CA LEU A 32 2.70 -6.13 4.69
C LEU A 32 2.82 -4.92 5.63
N PHE A 33 1.96 -3.92 5.48
CA PHE A 33 1.99 -2.74 6.34
C PHE A 33 1.59 -3.05 7.79
N SER A 34 0.69 -4.01 8.02
CA SER A 34 0.38 -4.52 9.36
C SER A 34 1.61 -5.15 10.03
N VAL A 35 2.38 -5.94 9.29
CA VAL A 35 3.65 -6.53 9.78
C VAL A 35 4.69 -5.45 10.08
N LEU A 36 4.84 -4.44 9.20
CA LEU A 36 5.78 -3.34 9.44
C LEU A 36 5.39 -2.49 10.65
N GLN A 37 4.09 -2.29 10.87
CA GLN A 37 3.57 -1.58 12.03
C GLN A 37 3.86 -2.36 13.32
N SER A 38 3.65 -3.67 13.34
CA SER A 38 3.92 -4.49 14.52
C SER A 38 5.41 -4.54 14.89
N GLN A 39 6.30 -4.39 13.90
CA GLN A 39 7.75 -4.31 14.11
C GLN A 39 8.23 -2.92 14.54
N GLY A 40 7.34 -1.91 14.63
CA GLY A 40 7.74 -0.53 14.94
C GLY A 40 8.57 0.12 13.83
N ALA A 41 8.55 -0.43 12.61
CA ALA A 41 9.36 0.03 11.49
C ALA A 41 8.77 1.27 10.77
N LEU A 42 7.59 1.73 11.20
CA LEU A 42 6.92 2.89 10.65
C LEU A 42 7.14 4.10 11.56
N SER A 43 7.65 5.21 11.02
CA SER A 43 7.69 6.48 11.75
C SER A 43 6.27 7.04 11.86
N ALA A 44 5.89 7.52 13.05
CA ALA A 44 4.53 7.96 13.32
C ALA A 44 4.12 9.12 12.39
N LYS A 45 3.20 8.82 11.47
CA LYS A 45 2.26 9.74 10.84
C LYS A 45 1.07 8.92 10.33
N GLN A 46 0.19 8.54 11.25
CA GLN A 46 -1.13 7.99 10.93
C GLN A 46 -2.17 8.98 11.43
N VAL A 47 -3.12 9.33 10.56
CA VAL A 47 -4.32 10.11 10.88
C VAL A 47 -5.38 9.16 11.43
#